data_AF-A0A6B2S6E9-F1
#
_entry.id   AF-A0A6B2S6E9-F1
#
_cell.length_a   1.000
_cell.length_b   1.000
_cell.length_c   1.000
_cell.angle_alpha   90.00
_cell.angle_beta   90.00
_cell.angle_gamma   90.00
#
_symmetry.space_group_name_H-M   'P 1'
#
loop_
_entity.id
_entity.type
_entity.pdbx_description
1 polymer ?
#
loop_
_entity_poly.entity_id
_entity_poly.type
_entity_poly.pdbx_seq_one_letter_code
_entity_poly.pdbx_strand_id
1 'polypeptide(L)' 'MAPISLKAIAPWAVFFGILMLILLYFVGAEQGATSVVSGTDVHEWVHDGRHLLGFPCH' A
#
# COMPACT_ATOMS: atom_id res chain seq x y z
N MET A 1 -20.11 -24.80 13.15
CA MET A 1 -18.85 -24.17 12.67
C MET A 1 -18.16 -23.61 13.91
N ALA A 2 -16.99 -24.10 14.29
CA ALA A 2 -16.26 -23.55 15.43
C ALA A 2 -15.61 -22.20 15.03
N PRO A 3 -15.59 -21.19 15.91
CA PRO A 3 -14.94 -19.91 15.61
C PRO A 3 -13.43 -20.09 15.41
N ILE A 4 -12.86 -19.37 14.45
CA ILE A 4 -11.42 -19.38 14.18
C ILE A 4 -10.70 -18.67 15.35
N SER A 5 -9.65 -19.30 15.88
CA SER A 5 -8.86 -18.72 16.96
C SER A 5 -8.08 -17.49 16.49
N LEU A 6 -8.09 -16.41 17.28
CA LEU A 6 -7.30 -15.21 17.01
C LEU A 6 -5.81 -15.50 16.88
N LYS A 7 -5.28 -16.46 17.66
CA LYS A 7 -3.86 -16.87 17.56
C LYS A 7 -3.52 -17.46 16.20
N ALA A 8 -4.47 -18.09 15.53
CA ALA A 8 -4.28 -18.65 14.20
C ALA A 8 -4.24 -17.56 13.11
N ILE A 9 -4.93 -16.43 13.32
CA ILE A 9 -5.00 -15.33 12.35
C ILE A 9 -3.90 -14.29 12.60
N ALA A 10 -3.48 -14.11 13.86
CA ALA A 10 -2.50 -13.11 14.27
C ALA A 10 -1.26 -12.98 13.36
N PRO A 11 -0.53 -14.06 12.99
CA PRO A 11 0.64 -13.91 12.11
C PRO A 11 0.29 -13.35 10.73
N TRP A 12 -0.85 -13.76 10.16
CA TRP A 12 -1.33 -13.27 8.88
C TRP A 12 -1.80 -11.83 8.95
N ALA A 13 -2.53 -11.47 10.00
CA ALA A 13 -2.98 -10.10 10.23
C ALA A 13 -1.79 -9.14 10.37
N VAL A 14 -0.74 -9.55 11.10
CA VAL A 14 0.50 -8.75 11.22
C VAL A 14 1.18 -8.63 9.86
N PHE A 15 1.33 -9.74 9.13
CA PHE A 15 1.96 -9.73 7.82
C PHE A 15 1.24 -8.80 6.82
N PHE A 16 -0.07 -8.96 6.65
CA PHE A 16 -0.85 -8.09 5.77
C PHE A 16 -0.97 -6.66 6.27
N GLY A 17 -0.99 -6.46 7.60
CA GLY A 17 -0.95 -5.12 8.20
C GLY A 17 0.32 -4.38 7.84
N ILE A 18 1.48 -5.04 7.92
CA ILE A 18 2.77 -4.46 7.50
C ILE A 18 2.77 -4.16 6.00
N LEU A 19 2.32 -5.10 5.17
CA LEU A 19 2.24 -4.89 3.71
C LEU A 19 1.33 -3.72 3.35
N MET A 20 0.18 -3.59 4.01
CA MET A 20 -0.74 -2.47 3.82
C MET A 20 -0.05 -1.14 4.15
N LEU A 21 0.67 -1.06 5.27
CA LEU A 21 1.39 0.16 5.65
C LEU A 21 2.48 0.52 4.64
N ILE A 22 3.20 -0.47 4.11
CA ILE A 22 4.19 -0.26 3.06
C ILE A 22 3.52 0.31 1.80
N LEU A 23 2.41 -0.28 1.35
CA LEU A 23 1.68 0.21 0.18
C LEU A 23 1.14 1.62 0.38
N LEU A 24 0.58 1.93 1.55
CA LEU A 24 0.12 3.28 1.88
C LEU A 24 1.26 4.30 1.85
N TYR A 25 2.45 3.92 2.32
CA TYR A 25 3.64 4.77 2.23
C TYR A 25 4.02 5.04 0.77
N PHE A 26 4.12 4.02 -0.07
CA PHE A 26 4.50 4.16 -1.47
C PHE A 26 3.48 4.94 -2.29
N VAL A 27 2.18 4.70 -2.10
CA VAL A 27 1.13 5.38 -2.86
C VAL A 27 0.90 6.81 -2.36
N GLY A 28 0.98 7.03 -1.04
CA GLY A 28 0.61 8.32 -0.43
C GLY A 28 1.77 9.29 -0.17
N ALA A 29 2.89 8.78 0.35
CA ALA A 29 3.99 9.62 0.82
C ALA A 29 5.19 9.66 -0.14
N GLU A 30 5.42 8.57 -0.87
CA GLU A 30 6.50 8.45 -1.84
C GLU A 30 6.09 9.21 -3.11
N GLN A 31 6.73 10.36 -3.36
CA GLN A 31 6.46 11.21 -4.54
C GLN A 31 7.42 10.90 -5.71
N GLY A 32 7.85 9.65 -5.86
CA GLY A 32 8.85 9.24 -6.86
C GLY A 32 10.32 9.55 -6.48
N ALA A 33 10.59 9.94 -5.23
CA ALA A 33 11.94 10.19 -4.70
C ALA A 33 12.84 8.94 -4.68
N THR A 34 12.24 7.74 -4.68
CA THR A 34 12.93 6.45 -4.65
C THR A 34 12.62 5.58 -5.86
N SER A 35 12.08 6.17 -6.93
CA SER A 35 11.72 5.43 -8.14
C SER A 35 12.93 4.70 -8.72
N VAL A 36 12.91 3.37 -8.65
CA VAL A 36 13.94 2.49 -9.23
C VAL A 36 13.64 2.20 -10.70
N VAL A 37 12.38 2.36 -11.12
CA VAL A 37 11.92 2.15 -12.49
C VAL A 37 11.34 3.45 -13.02
N SER A 38 12.12 4.15 -13.85
CA SER A 38 11.67 5.37 -14.52
C SER A 38 10.67 5.05 -15.64
N GLY A 39 9.50 5.68 -15.62
CA GLY A 39 8.51 5.57 -16.70
C GLY A 39 7.23 6.34 -16.38
N THR A 40 6.58 6.86 -17.42
CA THR A 40 5.28 7.55 -17.34
C THR A 40 4.18 6.61 -16.85
N ASP A 41 4.18 5.36 -17.34
CA ASP A 41 3.09 4.42 -17.06
C ASP A 41 3.02 4.03 -15.57
N VAL A 42 4.18 3.74 -14.96
CA VAL A 42 4.26 3.43 -13.53
C VAL A 42 3.96 4.68 -12.69
N HIS A 43 4.45 5.84 -13.13
CA HIS A 43 4.19 7.11 -12.44
C HIS A 43 2.69 7.43 -12.42
N GLU A 44 2.02 7.34 -13.56
CA GLU A 44 0.58 7.58 -13.70
C GLU A 44 -0.24 6.55 -12.93
N TRP A 45 0.14 5.27 -12.97
CA TRP A 45 -0.54 4.22 -12.20
C TRP A 45 -0.48 4.46 -10.69
N VAL A 46 0.70 4.79 -10.15
CA VAL A 46 0.84 5.13 -8.72
C VAL A 46 0.10 6.43 -8.38
N HIS A 47 0.17 7.42 -9.28
CA HIS A 47 -0.53 8.69 -9.14
C HIS A 47 -2.05 8.52 -9.07
N ASP A 48 -2.62 7.65 -9.91
CA ASP A 48 -4.06 7.32 -9.89
C ASP A 48 -4.44 6.53 -8.63
N GLY A 49 -3.57 5.63 -8.17
CA GLY A 49 -3.73 4.95 -6.88
C GLY A 49 -3.83 5.93 -5.72
N ARG A 50 -3.03 7.01 -5.75
CA ARG A 50 -3.07 8.07 -4.74
C ARG A 50 -4.41 8.81 -4.73
N HIS A 51 -4.93 9.15 -5.91
CA HIS A 51 -6.25 9.74 -6.05
C HIS A 51 -7.37 8.81 -5.54
N LEU A 52 -7.30 7.52 -5.85
CA LEU A 52 -8.29 6.53 -5.40
C LEU A 52 -8.35 6.43 -3.87
N LEU A 53 -7.22 6.63 -3.20
CA LEU A 53 -7.13 6.66 -1.73
C LEU A 53 -7.44 8.04 -1.12
N GLY A 54 -7.79 9.04 -1.95
CA GLY A 54 -8.19 10.38 -1.50
C GLY A 54 -7.03 11.27 -1.06
N PHE A 55 -5.79 10.89 -1.34
CA PHE A 55 -4.63 11.72 -1.07
C PHE A 55 -4.56 12.89 -2.07
N PRO A 56 -4.16 14.09 -1.63
CA PRO A 56 -4.06 15.24 -2.51
C PRO A 56 -2.90 15.08 -3.48
N CYS A 57 -3.06 15.67 -4.66
CA CYS A 57 -1.96 15.93 -5.58
C CYS A 57 -1.41 17.34 -5.32
N HIS A 58 -0.15 17.56 -5.67
CA HIS A 58 0.53 18.82 -5.43
C HIS A 58 -0.23 20.02 -6.01
#